data_AF-A0A3D2KTB3-F1
#
_entry.id   AF-A0A3D2KTB3-F1
#
_cell.length_a   1.000
_cell.length_b   1.000
_cell.length_c   1.000
_cell.angle_alpha   90.00
_cell.angle_beta   90.00
_cell.angle_gamma   90.00
#
_symmetry.space_group_name_H-M   'P 1'
#
loop_
_entity.id
_entity.type
_entity.pdbx_description
1 polymer ?
#
loop_
_entity_poly.entity_id
_entity_poly.type
_entity_poly.pdbx_seq_one_letter_code
_entity_poly.pdbx_strand_id
1 'polypeptide(L)'
;MLIFFIDIFCFFMQRSWFAMKTLTNFLILFLASLSWAFGDPQEERSALIERMAKGSSYDLLTFSDLTTRLDVSFWTAEYDDDIKNEEGIPLSALGYIKANREICPIIGIMTHDEFEKDEEMDHDYLSYFYDNDTARKKIEAFVAEYNKYVEPYLKQMRDITSETYDRRTPLKP
;
A
#
# COMPACT_ATOMS: atom_id res chain seq x y z
N MET A 1 -6.00 -33.73 58.76
CA MET A 1 -5.13 -33.89 57.57
C MET A 1 -5.81 -33.39 56.29
N LEU A 2 -7.04 -33.80 55.97
CA LEU A 2 -7.75 -33.41 54.73
C LEU A 2 -7.90 -31.88 54.52
N ILE A 3 -8.23 -31.12 55.58
CA ILE A 3 -8.42 -29.66 55.51
C ILE A 3 -7.14 -28.93 55.08
N PHE A 4 -5.98 -29.38 55.57
CA PHE A 4 -4.68 -28.80 55.22
C PHE A 4 -4.32 -28.94 53.73
N PHE A 5 -4.74 -30.04 53.09
CA PHE A 5 -4.53 -30.21 51.64
C PHE A 5 -5.45 -29.33 50.80
N ILE A 6 -6.67 -29.06 51.27
CA ILE A 6 -7.62 -28.17 50.60
C ILE A 6 -7.11 -26.71 50.63
N ASP A 7 -6.61 -26.25 51.76
CA ASP A 7 -6.08 -24.88 51.90
C ASP A 7 -4.84 -24.65 51.02
N ILE A 8 -3.93 -25.63 50.96
CA ILE A 8 -2.75 -25.58 50.08
C ILE A 8 -3.18 -25.55 48.60
N PHE A 9 -4.14 -26.39 48.20
CA PHE A 9 -4.65 -26.43 46.84
C PHE A 9 -5.33 -25.12 46.43
N CYS A 10 -6.17 -24.55 47.31
CA CYS A 10 -6.80 -23.24 47.09
C CYS A 10 -5.77 -22.12 46.95
N PHE A 11 -4.69 -22.14 47.75
CA PHE A 11 -3.60 -21.17 47.67
C PHE A 11 -2.86 -21.21 46.33
N PHE A 12 -2.59 -22.41 45.80
CA PHE A 12 -1.96 -22.58 44.49
C PHE A 12 -2.88 -22.14 43.34
N MET A 13 -4.18 -22.47 43.41
CA MET A 13 -5.18 -22.05 42.42
C MET A 13 -5.38 -20.53 42.41
N GLN A 14 -5.34 -19.88 43.56
CA GLN A 14 -5.45 -18.42 43.65
C GLN A 14 -4.19 -17.74 43.07
N ARG A 15 -2.99 -18.24 43.38
CA ARG A 15 -1.74 -17.72 42.80
C ARG A 15 -1.64 -17.89 41.30
N SER A 16 -2.06 -19.04 40.76
CA SER A 16 -2.06 -19.27 39.31
C SER A 16 -3.09 -18.39 38.59
N TRP A 17 -4.25 -18.15 39.19
CA TRP A 17 -5.26 -17.24 38.64
C TRP A 17 -4.78 -15.78 38.61
N PHE A 18 -4.12 -15.32 39.67
CA PHE A 18 -3.50 -13.98 39.69
C PHE A 18 -2.39 -13.87 38.64
N ALA A 19 -1.51 -14.88 38.52
CA ALA A 19 -0.45 -14.89 37.52
C ALA A 19 -1.01 -14.85 36.08
N MET A 20 -2.07 -15.60 35.81
CA MET A 20 -2.73 -15.62 34.49
C MET A 20 -3.31 -14.24 34.13
N LYS A 21 -3.98 -13.57 35.05
CA LYS A 21 -4.53 -12.21 34.85
C LYS A 21 -3.46 -11.17 34.56
N THR A 22 -2.35 -11.22 35.30
CA THR A 22 -1.23 -10.28 35.10
C THR A 22 -0.58 -10.47 33.73
N LEU A 23 -0.45 -11.73 33.28
CA LEU A 23 0.13 -12.06 31.99
C LEU A 23 -0.77 -11.62 30.83
N THR A 24 -2.09 -11.80 30.95
CA THR A 24 -3.06 -11.29 29.97
C THR A 24 -3.03 -9.77 29.88
N ASN A 25 -2.97 -9.06 31.01
CA ASN A 25 -2.87 -7.60 31.02
C ASN A 25 -1.54 -7.11 30.40
N PHE A 26 -0.42 -7.80 30.66
CA PHE A 26 0.86 -7.50 30.02
C PHE A 26 0.83 -7.73 28.52
N LEU A 27 0.21 -8.82 28.06
CA LEU A 27 0.05 -9.13 26.65
C LEU A 27 -0.81 -8.07 25.93
N ILE A 28 -1.90 -7.63 26.56
CA ILE A 28 -2.76 -6.55 26.02
C ILE A 28 -1.98 -5.24 25.93
N LEU A 29 -1.21 -4.87 26.96
CA LEU A 29 -0.39 -3.66 26.95
C LEU A 29 0.74 -3.75 25.91
N PHE A 30 1.35 -4.91 25.74
CA PHE A 30 2.36 -5.16 24.71
C PHE A 30 1.76 -5.05 23.29
N LEU A 31 0.60 -5.66 23.06
CA LEU A 31 -0.13 -5.56 21.79
C LEU A 31 -0.61 -4.13 21.51
N ALA A 32 -1.09 -3.41 22.52
CA ALA A 32 -1.48 -2.00 22.38
C ALA A 32 -0.27 -1.09 22.13
N SER A 33 0.91 -1.41 22.68
CA SER A 33 2.14 -0.67 22.44
C SER A 33 2.71 -0.90 21.04
N LEU A 34 2.47 -2.08 20.44
CA LEU A 34 2.81 -2.36 19.05
C LEU A 34 2.00 -1.50 18.08
N SER A 35 0.74 -1.16 18.41
CA SER A 35 -0.11 -0.29 17.58
C SER A 35 0.40 1.14 17.43
N TRP A 36 1.32 1.60 18.28
CA TRP A 36 1.97 2.92 18.18
C TRP A 36 3.30 2.87 17.41
N ALA A 37 3.83 1.68 17.13
CA ALA A 37 5.10 1.50 16.42
C ALA A 37 4.92 1.35 14.91
N PHE A 38 3.72 1.02 14.45
CA PHE A 38 3.34 1.08 13.04
C PHE A 38 2.72 2.46 12.81
N GLY A 39 3.29 3.24 11.87
CA GLY A 39 2.75 4.56 11.51
C GLY A 39 1.26 4.46 11.15
N ASP A 40 0.54 5.57 11.26
CA ASP A 40 -0.87 5.59 10.82
C ASP A 40 -0.92 5.24 9.33
N PRO A 41 -1.60 4.15 8.92
CA PRO A 41 -1.72 3.76 7.51
C PRO A 41 -2.21 4.91 6.61
N GLN A 42 -2.96 5.85 7.18
CA GLN A 42 -3.43 7.05 6.48
C GLN A 42 -2.29 8.04 6.18
N GLU A 43 -1.30 8.17 7.05
CA GLU A 43 -0.13 9.03 6.84
C GLU A 43 0.77 8.47 5.74
N GLU A 44 1.04 7.15 5.75
CA GLU A 44 1.85 6.50 4.72
C GLU A 44 1.20 6.60 3.33
N ARG A 45 -0.12 6.39 3.27
CA ARG A 45 -0.92 6.54 2.05
C ARG A 45 -0.90 7.97 1.52
N SER A 46 -1.06 8.96 2.40
CA SER A 46 -1.00 10.38 2.02
C SER A 46 0.39 10.78 1.51
N ALA A 47 1.46 10.29 2.17
CA ALA A 47 2.83 10.53 1.75
C ALA A 47 3.15 9.89 0.39
N LEU A 48 2.62 8.68 0.12
CA LEU A 48 2.76 8.03 -1.19
C LEU A 48 2.09 8.86 -2.29
N ILE A 49 0.85 9.31 -2.06
CA ILE A 49 0.11 10.15 -3.02
C ILE A 49 0.91 11.43 -3.35
N GLU A 50 1.43 12.12 -2.34
CA GLU A 50 2.25 13.31 -2.54
C GLU A 50 3.53 13.02 -3.34
N ARG A 51 4.24 11.92 -3.05
CA ARG A 51 5.44 11.51 -3.81
C ARG A 51 5.09 11.23 -5.27
N MET A 52 4.02 10.47 -5.53
CA MET A 52 3.59 10.11 -6.87
C MET A 52 3.16 11.36 -7.67
N ALA A 53 2.46 12.30 -7.04
CA ALA A 53 2.00 13.53 -7.69
C ALA A 53 3.16 14.45 -8.07
N LYS A 54 4.16 14.61 -7.18
CA LYS A 54 5.36 15.41 -7.48
C LYS A 54 6.21 14.83 -8.61
N GLY A 55 6.27 13.50 -8.73
CA GLY A 55 7.05 12.82 -9.76
C GLY A 55 6.42 12.79 -11.16
N SER A 56 5.12 13.10 -11.30
CA SER A 56 4.33 12.90 -12.52
C SER A 56 3.82 14.19 -13.15
N SER A 57 4.41 15.35 -12.81
CA SER A 57 3.93 16.66 -13.27
C SER A 57 2.47 16.95 -12.91
N TYR A 58 1.93 16.28 -11.88
CA TYR A 58 0.54 16.35 -11.45
C TYR A 58 -0.48 15.85 -12.48
N ASP A 59 -0.16 14.82 -13.26
CA ASP A 59 -1.14 14.19 -14.15
C ASP A 59 -2.20 13.40 -13.36
N LEU A 60 -3.44 13.38 -13.87
CA LEU A 60 -4.50 12.52 -13.35
C LEU A 60 -4.17 11.05 -13.64
N LEU A 61 -4.42 10.20 -12.66
CA LEU A 61 -4.18 8.77 -12.76
C LEU A 61 -5.48 8.05 -13.14
N THR A 62 -5.40 7.06 -14.01
CA THR A 62 -6.48 6.09 -14.25
C THR A 62 -6.18 4.77 -13.56
N PHE A 63 -7.21 3.93 -13.45
CA PHE A 63 -7.04 2.54 -13.00
C PHE A 63 -5.98 1.81 -13.83
N SER A 64 -6.07 1.92 -15.16
CA SER A 64 -5.15 1.27 -16.10
C SER A 64 -3.72 1.74 -15.91
N ASP A 65 -3.49 3.05 -15.74
CA ASP A 65 -2.15 3.60 -15.56
C ASP A 65 -1.47 2.99 -14.32
N LEU A 66 -2.23 2.87 -13.23
CA LEU A 66 -1.73 2.30 -11.99
C LEU A 66 -1.49 0.80 -12.13
N THR A 67 -2.44 0.03 -12.66
CA THR A 67 -2.27 -1.42 -12.82
C THR A 67 -1.12 -1.75 -13.77
N THR A 68 -0.97 -1.02 -14.88
CA THR A 68 0.15 -1.22 -15.80
C THR A 68 1.48 -0.95 -15.10
N ARG A 69 1.58 0.10 -14.27
CA ARG A 69 2.80 0.36 -13.48
C ARG A 69 3.10 -0.73 -12.44
N LEU A 70 2.08 -1.42 -11.93
CA LEU A 70 2.25 -2.46 -10.90
C LEU A 70 2.42 -3.87 -11.49
N ASP A 71 2.16 -4.08 -12.78
CA ASP A 71 2.22 -5.38 -13.44
C ASP A 71 3.67 -5.84 -13.69
N VAL A 72 4.25 -6.45 -12.65
CA VAL A 72 5.62 -6.96 -12.68
C VAL A 72 5.80 -8.08 -13.72
N SER A 73 4.79 -8.90 -13.94
CA SER A 73 4.85 -9.99 -14.92
C SER A 73 5.01 -9.44 -16.33
N PHE A 74 4.23 -8.41 -16.68
CA PHE A 74 4.33 -7.72 -17.96
C PHE A 74 5.71 -7.06 -18.14
N TRP A 75 6.19 -6.27 -17.17
CA TRP A 75 7.47 -5.57 -17.33
C TRP A 75 8.68 -6.50 -17.36
N THR A 76 8.65 -7.59 -16.60
CA THR A 76 9.71 -8.59 -16.65
C THR A 76 9.77 -9.25 -18.03
N ALA A 77 8.61 -9.54 -18.64
CA ALA A 77 8.53 -10.10 -19.98
C ALA A 77 8.95 -9.09 -21.07
N GLU A 78 8.50 -7.83 -20.97
CA GLU A 78 8.84 -6.76 -21.91
C GLU A 78 10.34 -6.48 -21.97
N TYR A 79 11.03 -6.62 -20.84
CA TYR A 79 12.48 -6.39 -20.71
C TYR A 79 13.29 -7.69 -20.66
N ASP A 80 12.77 -8.85 -21.08
CA ASP A 80 13.47 -10.13 -20.93
C ASP A 80 14.85 -10.16 -21.66
N ASP A 81 14.98 -9.41 -22.75
CA ASP A 81 16.22 -9.29 -23.53
C ASP A 81 17.25 -8.31 -22.93
N ASP A 82 16.89 -7.56 -21.88
CA ASP A 82 17.79 -6.60 -21.24
C ASP A 82 18.86 -7.28 -20.37
N ILE A 83 19.85 -6.48 -19.95
CA ILE A 83 20.86 -6.92 -18.98
C ILE A 83 20.16 -7.37 -17.69
N LYS A 84 20.46 -8.61 -17.26
CA LYS A 84 19.90 -9.23 -16.06
C LYS A 84 20.86 -9.10 -14.86
N ASN A 85 20.30 -9.04 -13.65
CA ASN A 85 21.07 -9.16 -12.41
C ASN A 85 21.45 -10.63 -12.12
N GLU A 86 22.07 -10.89 -10.97
CA GLU A 86 22.48 -12.23 -10.54
C GLU A 86 21.29 -13.19 -10.31
N GLU A 87 20.09 -12.66 -10.13
CA GLU A 87 18.84 -13.40 -9.92
C GLU A 87 18.09 -13.65 -11.24
N GLY A 88 18.65 -13.22 -12.39
CA GLY A 88 18.02 -13.35 -13.70
C GLY A 88 16.95 -12.31 -14.02
N ILE A 89 16.80 -11.27 -13.19
CA ILE A 89 15.81 -10.21 -13.34
C ILE A 89 16.38 -9.09 -14.23
N PRO A 90 15.65 -8.63 -15.27
CA PRO A 90 16.04 -7.48 -16.06
C PRO A 90 16.24 -6.22 -15.22
N LEU A 91 17.38 -5.54 -15.37
CA LEU A 91 17.69 -4.33 -14.61
C LEU A 91 16.64 -3.22 -14.85
N SER A 92 16.07 -3.15 -16.06
CA SER A 92 15.00 -2.21 -16.42
C SER A 92 13.66 -2.49 -15.70
N ALA A 93 13.42 -3.75 -15.31
CA ALA A 93 12.21 -4.14 -14.59
C ALA A 93 12.28 -3.84 -13.07
N LEU A 94 13.49 -3.63 -12.52
CA LEU A 94 13.68 -3.42 -11.08
C LEU A 94 12.90 -2.23 -10.52
N GLY A 95 12.71 -1.17 -11.31
CA GLY A 95 11.91 -0.01 -10.92
C GLY A 95 10.45 -0.38 -10.67
N TYR A 96 9.88 -1.24 -11.50
CA TYR A 96 8.50 -1.71 -11.41
C TYR A 96 8.32 -2.71 -10.26
N ILE A 97 9.29 -3.61 -10.05
CA ILE A 97 9.31 -4.51 -8.88
C ILE A 97 9.34 -3.71 -7.59
N LYS A 98 10.21 -2.68 -7.52
CA LYS A 98 10.27 -1.79 -6.36
C LYS A 98 8.95 -1.04 -6.16
N ALA A 99 8.37 -0.49 -7.24
CA ALA A 99 7.10 0.21 -7.17
C ALA A 99 5.97 -0.70 -6.67
N ASN A 100 5.89 -1.94 -7.16
CA ASN A 100 4.93 -2.94 -6.70
C ASN A 100 5.06 -3.21 -5.20
N ARG A 101 6.29 -3.51 -4.72
CA ARG A 101 6.57 -3.78 -3.30
C ARG A 101 6.28 -2.59 -2.38
N GLU A 102 6.40 -1.37 -2.88
CA GLU A 102 6.11 -0.15 -2.10
C GLU A 102 4.62 0.20 -2.10
N ILE A 103 3.98 0.15 -3.27
CA ILE A 103 2.63 0.69 -3.48
C ILE A 103 1.56 -0.32 -3.05
N CYS A 104 1.69 -1.60 -3.41
CA CYS A 104 0.66 -2.61 -3.16
C CYS A 104 0.28 -2.72 -1.66
N PRO A 105 1.23 -2.80 -0.71
CA PRO A 105 0.89 -2.86 0.71
C PRO A 105 0.13 -1.63 1.22
N ILE A 106 0.49 -0.43 0.72
CA ILE A 106 -0.14 0.83 1.12
C ILE A 106 -1.58 0.95 0.56
N ILE A 107 -1.81 0.44 -0.66
CA ILE A 107 -3.17 0.29 -1.21
C ILE A 107 -3.95 -0.80 -0.44
N GLY A 108 -3.22 -1.77 0.13
CA GLY A 108 -3.77 -2.93 0.84
C GLY A 108 -4.13 -4.07 -0.11
N ILE A 109 -3.37 -4.26 -1.18
CA ILE A 109 -3.50 -5.37 -2.14
C ILE A 109 -2.24 -6.23 -2.11
N MET A 110 -2.33 -7.47 -2.61
CA MET A 110 -1.18 -8.34 -2.76
C MET A 110 -0.13 -7.73 -3.69
N THR A 111 1.14 -7.92 -3.32
CA THR A 111 2.31 -7.73 -4.19
C THR A 111 2.43 -8.90 -5.18
N HIS A 112 3.28 -8.75 -6.19
CA HIS A 112 3.58 -9.84 -7.13
C HIS A 112 4.19 -11.06 -6.41
N ASP A 113 5.12 -10.82 -5.47
CA ASP A 113 5.78 -11.89 -4.71
C ASP A 113 4.83 -12.65 -3.77
N GLU A 114 3.75 -12.00 -3.30
CA GLU A 114 2.69 -12.64 -2.52
C GLU A 114 1.75 -13.43 -3.42
N PHE A 115 1.40 -12.86 -4.58
CA PHE A 115 0.59 -13.52 -5.58
C PHE A 115 1.23 -14.81 -6.10
N GLU A 116 2.53 -14.81 -6.41
CA GLU A 116 3.24 -16.02 -6.87
C GLU A 116 3.28 -17.16 -5.84
N LYS A 117 3.03 -16.85 -4.57
CA LYS A 117 2.98 -17.84 -3.48
C LYS A 117 1.57 -18.33 -3.20
N ASP A 118 0.55 -17.71 -3.79
CA ASP A 118 -0.84 -18.08 -3.61
C ASP A 118 -1.21 -19.19 -4.60
N GLU A 119 -1.24 -20.42 -4.09
CA GLU A 119 -1.54 -21.62 -4.89
C GLU A 119 -3.01 -21.67 -5.38
N GLU A 120 -3.90 -20.81 -4.86
CA GLU A 120 -5.32 -20.78 -5.24
C GLU A 120 -5.59 -19.87 -6.45
N MET A 121 -4.60 -19.10 -6.90
CA MET A 121 -4.75 -18.16 -8.01
C MET A 121 -4.46 -18.83 -9.37
N ASP A 122 -5.53 -19.14 -10.12
CA ASP A 122 -5.47 -19.79 -11.44
C ASP A 122 -5.44 -18.81 -12.63
N HIS A 123 -5.02 -17.56 -12.40
CA HIS A 123 -4.95 -16.54 -13.44
C HIS A 123 -3.62 -15.79 -13.38
N ASP A 124 -3.32 -14.96 -14.38
CA ASP A 124 -2.13 -14.12 -14.36
C ASP A 124 -2.29 -12.92 -13.40
N TYR A 125 -1.17 -12.30 -13.06
CA TYR A 125 -1.14 -11.21 -12.08
C TYR A 125 -1.90 -9.96 -12.56
N LEU A 126 -1.98 -9.73 -13.86
CA LEU A 126 -2.77 -8.63 -14.41
C LEU A 126 -4.26 -8.87 -14.17
N SER A 127 -4.73 -10.08 -14.48
CA SER A 127 -6.12 -10.53 -14.31
C SER A 127 -6.56 -10.40 -12.86
N TYR A 128 -5.66 -10.61 -11.89
CA TYR A 128 -5.95 -10.38 -10.48
C TYR A 128 -6.48 -8.97 -10.20
N PHE A 129 -5.93 -7.94 -10.85
CA PHE A 129 -6.43 -6.58 -10.65
C PHE A 129 -7.84 -6.35 -11.19
N TYR A 130 -8.22 -7.05 -12.27
CA TYR A 130 -9.51 -6.88 -12.95
C TYR A 130 -10.61 -7.78 -12.41
N ASP A 131 -10.27 -9.02 -12.08
CA ASP A 131 -11.21 -10.09 -11.72
C ASP A 131 -11.42 -10.16 -10.20
N ASN A 132 -10.46 -9.70 -9.40
CA ASN A 132 -10.65 -9.59 -7.95
C ASN A 132 -11.34 -8.27 -7.59
N ASP A 133 -12.65 -8.34 -7.33
CA ASP A 133 -13.48 -7.20 -6.91
C ASP A 133 -12.91 -6.40 -5.72
N THR A 134 -12.23 -7.08 -4.79
CA THR A 134 -11.65 -6.42 -3.61
C THR A 134 -10.40 -5.63 -4.00
N ALA A 135 -9.50 -6.23 -4.79
CA ALA A 135 -8.31 -5.54 -5.28
C ALA A 135 -8.70 -4.34 -6.16
N ARG A 136 -9.62 -4.57 -7.10
CA ARG A 136 -10.14 -3.53 -8.00
C ARG A 136 -10.67 -2.32 -7.23
N LYS A 137 -11.56 -2.53 -6.26
CA LYS A 137 -12.15 -1.44 -5.45
C LYS A 137 -11.09 -0.66 -4.66
N LYS A 138 -10.06 -1.34 -4.14
CA LYS A 138 -8.98 -0.68 -3.39
C LYS A 138 -8.12 0.19 -4.31
N ILE A 139 -7.82 -0.28 -5.52
CA ILE A 139 -7.09 0.48 -6.53
C ILE A 139 -7.92 1.68 -7.00
N GLU A 140 -9.21 1.48 -7.33
CA GLU A 140 -10.11 2.57 -7.73
C GLU A 140 -10.24 3.64 -6.63
N ALA A 141 -10.33 3.24 -5.36
CA ALA A 141 -10.35 4.16 -4.23
C ALA A 141 -9.04 4.95 -4.10
N PHE A 142 -7.89 4.29 -4.24
CA PHE A 142 -6.59 4.95 -4.22
C PHE A 142 -6.44 5.96 -5.37
N VAL A 143 -6.85 5.58 -6.59
CA VAL A 143 -6.84 6.47 -7.77
C VAL A 143 -7.74 7.69 -7.53
N ALA A 144 -8.93 7.50 -6.96
CA ALA A 144 -9.83 8.61 -6.64
C ALA A 144 -9.23 9.58 -5.61
N GLU A 145 -8.57 9.05 -4.56
CA GLU A 145 -7.87 9.87 -3.57
C GLU A 145 -6.70 10.65 -4.17
N TYR A 146 -5.89 9.99 -5.00
CA TYR A 146 -4.80 10.63 -5.72
C TYR A 146 -5.31 11.77 -6.62
N ASN A 147 -6.36 11.52 -7.42
CA ASN A 147 -6.93 12.53 -8.31
C ASN A 147 -7.51 13.71 -7.53
N LYS A 148 -8.18 13.45 -6.40
CA LYS A 148 -8.67 14.50 -5.51
C LYS A 148 -7.54 15.36 -4.94
N TYR A 149 -6.37 14.77 -4.65
CA TYR A 149 -5.19 15.52 -4.23
C TYR A 149 -4.61 16.38 -5.35
N VAL A 150 -4.57 15.86 -6.57
CA VAL A 150 -3.94 16.50 -7.75
C VAL A 150 -4.79 17.60 -8.39
N GLU A 151 -6.11 17.44 -8.42
CA GLU A 151 -7.05 18.36 -9.08
C GLU A 151 -6.83 19.86 -8.80
N PRO A 152 -6.62 20.29 -7.53
CA PRO A 152 -6.37 21.71 -7.22
C PRO A 152 -5.10 22.26 -7.88
N TYR A 153 -4.03 21.45 -7.97
CA TYR A 153 -2.76 21.85 -8.57
C TYR A 153 -2.88 21.97 -10.09
N LEU A 154 -3.57 21.02 -10.73
CA LEU A 154 -3.88 21.08 -12.16
C LEU A 154 -4.71 22.32 -12.51
N LYS A 155 -5.71 22.64 -11.68
CA LYS A 155 -6.52 23.84 -11.87
C LYS A 155 -5.66 25.11 -11.79
N GLN A 156 -4.79 25.22 -10.78
CA GLN A 156 -3.89 26.36 -10.63
C GLN A 156 -2.99 26.54 -11.85
N MET A 157 -2.42 25.45 -12.40
CA MET A 157 -1.58 25.52 -13.60
C MET A 157 -2.36 25.97 -14.85
N ARG A 158 -3.61 25.52 -14.99
CA ARG A 158 -4.51 25.96 -16.07
C ARG A 158 -4.87 27.44 -15.94
N ASP A 159 -5.15 27.90 -14.73
CA ASP A 159 -5.53 29.29 -14.49
C ASP A 159 -4.34 30.23 -14.81
N ILE A 160 -3.12 29.88 -14.38
CA ILE A 160 -1.88 30.61 -14.71
C ILE A 160 -1.64 30.69 -16.22
N THR A 161 -1.80 29.57 -16.93
CA THR A 161 -1.61 29.54 -18.39
C THR A 161 -2.66 30.41 -19.09
N SER A 162 -3.92 30.38 -18.66
CA SER A 162 -4.98 31.21 -19.23
C SER A 162 -4.73 32.72 -19.04
N GLU A 163 -4.33 33.18 -17.85
CA GLU A 163 -3.99 34.58 -17.60
C GLU A 163 -2.78 35.06 -18.41
N THR A 164 -1.81 34.16 -18.66
CA THR A 164 -0.61 34.48 -19.43
C THR A 164 -0.92 34.68 -20.91
N TYR A 165 -1.93 33.98 -21.45
CA TYR A 165 -2.40 34.17 -22.82
C TYR A 165 -3.18 35.48 -22.97
N ASP A 166 -4.10 35.80 -22.06
CA ASP A 166 -4.90 37.03 -22.12
C ASP A 166 -4.05 38.30 -22.07
N ARG A 167 -2.97 38.31 -21.26
CA ARG A 167 -2.05 39.47 -21.16
C ARG A 167 -1.15 39.65 -22.40
N ARG A 168 -1.08 38.68 -23.32
CA ARG A 168 -0.28 38.78 -24.56
C ARG A 168 -1.09 39.24 -25.77
N THR A 169 -2.39 39.46 -25.63
CA THR A 169 -3.23 40.05 -26.69
C THR A 169 -3.48 41.53 -26.42
N PRO A 170 -2.83 42.39 -27.20
CA PRO A 170 -3.62 43.25 -28.07
C PRO A 170 -3.00 43.33 -29.47
N LEU A 171 -3.71 42.79 -30.46
CA LEU A 171 -3.66 43.37 -31.80
C LEU A 171 -5.08 43.75 -32.16
N LYS A 172 -5.39 45.02 -31.87
CA LYS A 172 -6.49 45.72 -32.54
C LYS A 172 -6.18 45.75 -34.06
N PRO A 173 -7.21 45.69 -34.91
CA PRO A 173 -7.08 45.60 -36.36
C PRO A 173 -6.33 46.79 -36.97
#